data_AF-G9KB60-F1
#
_entry.id   AF-G9KB60-F1
#
_cell.length_a   1.000
_cell.length_b   1.000
_cell.length_c   1.000
_cell.angle_alpha   90.00
_cell.angle_beta   90.00
_cell.angle_gamma   90.00
#
_symmetry.space_group_name_H-M   'P 1'
#
loop_
_entity.id
_entity.type
_entity.pdbx_description
1 polymer ?
#
loop_
_entity_poly.entity_id
_entity_poly.type
_entity_poly.pdbx_seq_one_letter_code
_entity_poly.pdbx_strand_id
1 'polypeptide(L)' 'FESLVYSHRMLEHGEYKGHLYGTSVDAVQTVLDEGKICVMDLEPQGIQLARTQELKPYVIFIKPSSMSRMKQSRKN' A
#
# COMPACT_ATOMS: atom_id res chain seq x y z
N PHE A 1 -11.67 14.41 -1.47
CA PHE A 1 -10.37 13.93 -1.01
C PHE A 1 -10.16 14.23 0.48
N GLU A 2 -10.11 15.50 0.88
CA GLU A 2 -9.88 15.90 2.29
C GLU A 2 -10.80 15.20 3.28
N SER A 3 -12.10 15.09 2.99
CA SER A 3 -13.04 14.35 3.85
C SER A 3 -12.64 12.88 4.06
N LEU A 4 -12.09 12.19 3.06
CA LEU A 4 -11.60 10.81 3.19
C LEU A 4 -10.35 10.75 4.08
N VAL A 5 -9.47 11.75 3.96
CA VAL A 5 -8.29 11.89 4.83
C VAL A 5 -8.73 12.10 6.28
N TYR A 6 -9.61 13.07 6.54
CA TYR A 6 -10.09 13.38 7.90
C TYR A 6 -10.90 12.24 8.53
N SER A 7 -11.61 11.45 7.73
CA SER A 7 -12.37 10.29 8.19
C SER A 7 -11.55 9.00 8.31
N HIS A 8 -10.22 9.06 8.13
CA HIS A 8 -9.33 7.89 8.19
C HIS A 8 -9.72 6.79 7.19
N ARG A 9 -10.24 7.19 6.02
CA ARG A 9 -10.66 6.31 4.92
C ARG A 9 -9.61 6.18 3.81
N MET A 10 -8.41 6.72 4.05
CA MET A 10 -7.24 6.60 3.17
C MET A 10 -6.17 5.77 3.88
N LEU A 11 -5.66 4.74 3.22
CA LEU A 11 -4.52 3.94 3.70
C LEU A 11 -3.21 4.69 3.54
N GLU A 12 -3.10 5.46 2.47
CA GLU A 12 -2.00 6.39 2.21
C GLU A 12 -2.53 7.54 1.35
N HIS A 13 -1.87 8.68 1.45
CA HIS A 13 -2.19 9.84 0.63
C HIS A 13 -0.98 10.77 0.51
N GLY A 14 -0.91 11.50 -0.59
CA GLY A 14 0.18 12.44 -0.84
C GLY A 14 -0.15 13.43 -1.94
N GLU A 15 0.77 14.36 -2.18
CA GLU A 15 0.68 15.34 -3.25
C GLU A 15 1.84 15.14 -4.22
N TYR A 16 1.55 15.18 -5.52
CA TYR A 16 2.57 15.24 -6.56
C TYR A 16 2.16 16.24 -7.64
N LYS A 17 3.03 17.23 -7.88
CA LYS A 17 2.82 18.31 -8.87
C LYS A 17 1.47 19.03 -8.71
N GLY A 18 1.08 19.34 -7.46
CA GLY A 18 -0.19 20.03 -7.19
C GLY A 18 -1.44 19.14 -7.28
N HIS A 19 -1.28 17.83 -7.52
CA HIS A 19 -2.38 16.88 -7.55
C HIS A 19 -2.32 15.96 -6.33
N LEU A 20 -3.48 15.68 -5.75
CA LEU A 20 -3.62 14.82 -4.60
C LEU A 20 -3.89 13.37 -5.04
N TYR A 21 -3.16 12.43 -4.44
CA TYR A 21 -3.25 11.01 -4.70
C TYR A 21 -3.40 10.25 -3.40
N GLY A 22 -3.91 9.03 -3.50
CA GLY A 22 -3.91 8.11 -2.38
C GLY A 22 -4.73 6.86 -2.64
N THR A 23 -4.59 5.90 -1.74
CA THR A 23 -5.25 4.60 -1.79
C THR A 23 -6.36 4.59 -0.75
N SER A 24 -7.63 4.56 -1.20
CA SER A 24 -8.78 4.52 -0.27
C SER A 24 -9.07 3.10 0.20
N VAL A 25 -9.63 2.98 1.40
CA VAL A 25 -10.10 1.69 1.94
C VAL A 25 -11.16 1.06 1.02
N ASP A 26 -12.03 1.89 0.44
CA ASP A 26 -13.10 1.43 -0.45
C ASP A 26 -12.58 0.83 -1.76
N ALA A 27 -11.49 1.36 -2.29
CA ALA A 27 -10.85 0.80 -3.49
C ALA A 27 -10.31 -0.61 -3.21
N VAL A 28 -9.71 -0.82 -2.02
CA VAL A 28 -9.25 -2.15 -1.59
C VAL A 28 -10.43 -3.08 -1.41
N GLN A 29 -11.49 -2.64 -0.72
CA GLN A 29 -12.68 -3.44 -0.49
C GLN A 29 -13.34 -3.88 -1.81
N THR A 30 -13.41 -3.00 -2.80
CA THR A 30 -13.96 -3.33 -4.13
C THR A 30 -13.22 -4.52 -4.77
N VAL A 31 -11.89 -4.57 -4.69
CA VAL A 31 -11.10 -5.69 -5.21
C VAL A 31 -11.35 -6.98 -4.43
N LEU A 32 -11.51 -6.89 -3.11
CA LEU A 32 -11.82 -8.04 -2.25
C LEU A 32 -13.22 -8.59 -2.51
N ASP A 33 -14.21 -7.72 -2.74
CA ASP A 33 -15.58 -8.09 -3.05
C ASP A 33 -15.71 -8.79 -4.42
N GLU A 34 -14.80 -8.50 -5.35
CA GLU A 34 -14.64 -9.25 -6.60
C GLU A 34 -14.01 -10.65 -6.42
N GLY A 35 -13.67 -11.03 -5.18
CA GLY A 35 -13.02 -12.30 -4.85
C GLY A 35 -11.55 -12.38 -5.28
N LYS A 36 -10.90 -11.23 -5.52
CA LYS A 36 -9.50 -11.13 -5.95
C LYS A 36 -8.58 -10.83 -4.78
N ILE A 37 -7.29 -11.13 -4.98
CA ILE A 37 -6.23 -10.71 -4.07
C ILE A 37 -5.82 -9.29 -4.45
N CYS A 38 -6.03 -8.34 -3.54
CA CYS A 38 -5.50 -6.99 -3.68
C CYS A 38 -4.00 -6.98 -3.33
N VAL A 39 -3.15 -6.86 -4.34
CA VAL A 39 -1.71 -6.66 -4.15
C VAL A 39 -1.44 -5.18 -4.08
N MET A 40 -0.90 -4.73 -2.94
CA MET A 40 -0.66 -3.32 -2.66
C MET A 40 0.81 -3.08 -2.36
N ASP A 41 1.34 -1.98 -2.87
CA ASP A 41 2.63 -1.41 -2.47
C ASP A 41 2.33 -0.19 -1.61
N LEU A 42 2.41 -0.36 -0.29
CA LEU A 42 2.11 0.70 0.68
C LEU A 42 3.40 1.16 1.35
N GLU A 43 3.47 2.45 1.67
CA GLU A 43 4.51 2.95 2.56
C GLU A 43 4.39 2.31 3.96
N PRO A 44 5.50 2.14 4.71
CA PRO A 44 5.50 1.47 6.01
C PRO A 44 4.47 2.03 7.02
N GLN A 45 4.20 3.33 6.97
CA GLN A 45 3.21 4.01 7.80
C GLN A 45 1.77 3.55 7.47
N GLY A 46 1.47 3.31 6.19
CA GLY A 46 0.16 2.85 5.71
C GLY A 46 -0.15 1.40 6.13
N ILE A 47 0.87 0.59 6.42
CA ILE A 47 0.69 -0.79 6.90
C ILE A 47 -0.11 -0.83 8.21
N GLN A 48 0.10 0.13 9.12
CA GLN A 48 -0.63 0.16 10.38
C GLN A 48 -2.12 0.43 10.17
N LEU A 49 -2.46 1.34 9.25
CA LEU A 49 -3.84 1.66 8.88
C LEU A 49 -4.52 0.48 8.18
N ALA A 50 -3.78 -0.29 7.38
CA ALA A 50 -4.31 -1.48 6.72
C ALA A 50 -4.55 -2.67 7.69
N ARG A 51 -3.96 -2.68 8.89
CA ARG A 51 -4.11 -3.77 9.87
C ARG A 51 -5.40 -3.65 10.69
N THR A 52 -6.53 -3.63 10.01
CA THR A 52 -7.87 -3.66 10.64
C THR A 52 -8.43 -5.08 10.70
N GLN A 53 -9.55 -5.26 11.42
CA GLN A 53 -10.28 -6.52 11.44
C GLN A 53 -10.92 -6.86 10.08
N GLU A 54 -11.14 -5.87 9.23
CA GLU A 54 -11.75 -6.01 7.91
C GLU A 54 -10.71 -6.42 6.86
N LEU A 55 -9.57 -5.71 6.78
CA LEU A 55 -8.60 -5.90 5.70
C LEU A 55 -7.59 -7.03 5.95
N LYS A 56 -7.16 -7.23 7.21
CA LYS A 56 -6.24 -8.33 7.65
C LYS A 56 -5.16 -8.71 6.62
N PRO A 57 -4.31 -7.77 6.16
CA PRO A 57 -3.38 -8.02 5.07
C PRO A 57 -2.25 -8.98 5.47
N TYR A 58 -1.75 -9.74 4.50
CA TYR A 58 -0.45 -10.40 4.61
C TYR A 58 0.66 -9.38 4.35
N VAL A 59 1.53 -9.17 5.34
CA VAL A 59 2.66 -8.25 5.22
C VAL A 59 3.93 -9.04 4.92
N ILE A 60 4.49 -8.85 3.72
CA ILE A 60 5.69 -9.55 3.26
C ILE A 60 6.86 -8.57 3.26
N PHE A 61 7.81 -8.76 4.18
CA PHE A 61 9.06 -8.01 4.17
C PHE A 61 10.13 -8.76 3.36
N ILE A 62 10.57 -8.15 2.26
CA ILE A 62 11.66 -8.68 1.44
C ILE A 62 12.99 -8.15 1.99
N LYS A 63 13.68 -8.99 2.77
CA LYS A 63 15.01 -8.66 3.27
C LYS A 63 16.00 -8.48 2.11
N PRO A 64 16.79 -7.40 2.06
CA PRO A 64 17.81 -7.25 1.03
C PRO A 64 18.85 -8.37 1.13
N SER A 65 19.20 -8.96 -0.03
CA SER A 65 20.36 -9.84 -0.15
C SER A 65 21.66 -9.04 -0.01
N SER A 66 22.82 -9.71 0.07
CA SER A 66 24.10 -8.99 0.09
C SER A 66 24.26 -8.06 -1.12
N MET A 67 25.02 -6.96 -0.95
CA MET A 67 25.25 -5.96 -2.00
C MET A 67 25.74 -6.59 -3.31
N SER A 68 26.62 -7.58 -3.23
CA SER A 68 27.13 -8.30 -4.40
C SER A 68 26.01 -9.04 -5.15
N ARG A 69 25.10 -9.71 -4.43
CA ARG A 69 23.95 -10.41 -5.02
C ARG A 69 22.92 -9.44 -5.60
N MET A 70 22.67 -8.32 -4.92
CA MET A 70 21.79 -7.26 -5.44
C MET A 70 22.30 -6.72 -6.78
N LYS A 71 23.61 -6.39 -6.86
CA LYS A 71 24.24 -5.91 -8.11
C LYS A 71 24.11 -6.93 -9.23
N GLN A 72 24.25 -8.23 -8.95
CA GLN A 72 24.12 -9.28 -9.96
C GLN A 72 22.68 -9.40 -10.49
N SER A 73 21.68 -9.35 -9.61
CA SER A 73 20.26 -9.48 -9.98
C SER A 73 19.68 -8.31 -10.80
N ARG A 74 20.35 -7.16 -10.76
CA ARG A 74 19.91 -5.90 -11.41
C ARG A 74 20.81 -5.49 -12.58
N LYS A 75 21.59 -6.42 -13.13
CA LYS A 75 22.32 -6.23 -14.39
C LYS A 75 21.34 -6.40 -15.55
N ASN A 76 20.51 -5.40 -15.81
CA ASN A 76 19.78 -5.18 -17.06
C ASN A 76 19.60 -3.68 -17.24
#